data_AF-A0AA38HQT6-F1
#
_entry.id   AF-A0AA38HQT6-F1
#
_cell.length_a   1.000
_cell.length_b   1.000
_cell.length_c   1.000
_cell.angle_alpha   90.00
_cell.angle_beta   90.00
_cell.angle_gamma   90.00
#
_symmetry.space_group_name_H-M   'P 1'
#
loop_
_entity.id
_entity.type
_entity.pdbx_description
1 polymer ?
#
loop_
_entity_poly.entity_id
_entity_poly.type
_entity_poly.pdbx_seq_one_letter_code
_entity_poly.pdbx_strand_id
1 'polypeptide(L)'
;MSEIDIRPLENTIGLYYEKEHTIKITNDNWKLIVYKDLNLLLSAFQENKNILSNLQNFIFQLSSNSSVRLASFTIPLKPHVKFLDQIIKRIDNKFSEILLETPEKFRFKRGIIDGLGSIWKAITGNLDAADGEYIEQCINKLEKDDREIQNLIRNQIQVTTSTIHNFNYTIQKLQIDEITFNEDLKIIEKEINKIEDNTYYFNNQLKIISTCEQLLESLILIESELDDILESTTFAKLKILHPSIIKPETLLNQLSLISQHLSHNNLPLNPTIHNLPNLFNLITLQAYQTNKRIVFILRIPLVEKEKYTLFHLYSIPTKDTKLNIFHTIIPESRYVALAENNRQYLKLSSIERCKELQEDTLLCSDLIPFPYENPPCEIEVLTKLQANERCHPVLFDIEDYNVQKLKSNKWIVITKKQLPITQTCPFNSPKTIIIDRNSIFTMKPKCSAFIGTIQIHAQEDKTTNHSESEVIPSVYYDCCENMVPSQHHQLKPLKINTLNLDDLKTAEFKLNQYKDQLDKLGNEPFAHRHLSTFAVITIVIISALLFYITCFKCGLLKGLIGYFTGSRPNDGPPRPGRCCPQIFNYCNIRSNVSRRPSIHIEADDHSEEIVYQRAIPLTPIPTKRRL
;
A
#
# COMPACT_ATOMS: atom_id res chain seq x y z
N MET A 1 9.32 43.18 -17.23
CA MET A 1 8.67 41.85 -17.38
C MET A 1 7.38 41.86 -16.59
N SER A 2 6.34 41.15 -17.03
CA SER A 2 5.10 41.01 -16.27
C SER A 2 5.29 40.19 -14.98
N GLU A 3 4.34 40.27 -14.06
CA GLU A 3 4.30 39.47 -12.82
C GLU A 3 3.38 38.25 -12.92
N ILE A 4 2.57 38.21 -13.98
CA ILE A 4 1.67 37.15 -14.38
C ILE A 4 1.87 36.90 -15.88
N ASP A 5 1.67 35.66 -16.30
CA ASP A 5 1.58 35.23 -17.69
C ASP A 5 0.24 34.50 -17.89
N ILE A 6 -0.46 34.78 -18.99
CA ILE A 6 -1.75 34.16 -19.32
C ILE A 6 -1.68 33.69 -20.76
N ARG A 7 -1.71 32.37 -20.96
CA ARG A 7 -1.59 31.74 -22.27
C ARG A 7 -2.88 31.00 -22.60
N PRO A 8 -3.49 31.22 -23.78
CA PRO A 8 -4.64 30.42 -24.20
C PRO A 8 -4.21 28.96 -24.38
N LEU A 9 -5.09 28.03 -24.04
CA LEU A 9 -4.90 26.61 -24.35
C LEU A 9 -5.30 26.37 -25.81
N GLU A 10 -4.29 26.27 -26.67
CA GLU A 10 -4.47 25.98 -28.11
C GLU A 10 -4.77 24.50 -28.40
N ASN A 11 -4.49 23.60 -27.44
CA ASN A 11 -4.81 22.19 -27.59
C ASN A 11 -6.33 21.96 -27.58
N THR A 12 -6.87 21.50 -28.71
CA THR A 12 -8.31 21.29 -28.87
C THR A 12 -8.77 19.87 -28.53
N ILE A 13 -7.85 18.94 -28.21
CA ILE A 13 -8.23 17.55 -27.92
C ILE A 13 -8.94 17.36 -26.55
N GLY A 14 -8.78 18.32 -25.63
CA GLY A 14 -9.35 18.24 -24.29
C GLY A 14 -8.55 17.36 -23.31
N LEU A 15 -7.25 17.15 -23.54
CA LEU A 15 -6.31 16.56 -22.58
C LEU A 15 -5.18 17.55 -22.28
N TYR A 16 -4.68 17.55 -21.05
CA TYR A 16 -3.49 18.29 -20.64
C TYR A 16 -2.56 17.40 -19.82
N TYR A 17 -1.26 17.56 -20.05
CA TYR A 17 -0.21 16.69 -19.53
C TYR A 17 0.73 17.52 -18.65
N GLU A 18 0.52 17.47 -17.34
CA GLU A 18 1.47 18.05 -16.40
C GLU A 18 2.62 17.08 -16.17
N LYS A 19 3.82 17.40 -16.68
CA LYS A 19 5.03 16.66 -16.34
C LYS A 19 5.30 16.82 -14.84
N GLU A 20 5.35 15.71 -14.10
CA GLU A 20 5.52 15.78 -12.65
C GLU A 20 6.93 15.40 -12.16
N HIS A 21 7.40 14.19 -12.50
CA HIS A 21 8.53 13.51 -11.84
C HIS A 21 9.23 12.56 -12.82
N THR A 22 10.40 12.04 -12.44
CA THR A 22 11.04 10.88 -13.09
C THR A 22 10.75 9.61 -12.30
N ILE A 23 10.16 8.59 -12.93
CA ILE A 23 9.96 7.27 -12.33
C ILE A 23 11.14 6.35 -12.66
N LYS A 24 11.61 5.68 -11.62
CA LYS A 24 12.46 4.49 -11.61
C LYS A 24 11.64 3.29 -11.14
N ILE A 25 11.77 2.15 -11.81
CA ILE A 25 11.08 0.91 -11.44
C ILE A 25 12.01 -0.01 -10.63
N THR A 26 11.50 -0.63 -9.57
CA THR A 26 12.17 -1.72 -8.83
C THR A 26 11.28 -2.95 -8.74
N ASN A 27 11.61 -3.96 -9.54
CA ASN A 27 10.92 -5.26 -9.56
C ASN A 27 11.80 -6.40 -9.00
N ASP A 28 13.02 -6.10 -8.56
CA ASP A 28 14.06 -7.07 -8.22
C ASP A 28 14.90 -6.60 -7.01
N ASN A 29 15.56 -7.50 -6.28
CA ASN A 29 16.22 -7.20 -5.01
C ASN A 29 17.47 -8.05 -4.75
N TRP A 30 18.61 -7.39 -4.52
CA TRP A 30 19.83 -8.05 -4.05
C TRP A 30 19.72 -8.41 -2.56
N LYS A 31 20.00 -9.66 -2.20
CA LYS A 31 19.97 -10.18 -0.83
C LYS A 31 21.38 -10.13 -0.22
N LEU A 32 21.68 -9.07 0.54
CA LEU A 32 22.90 -8.99 1.35
C LEU A 32 22.65 -9.63 2.73
N ILE A 33 23.41 -10.65 3.07
CA ILE A 33 23.27 -11.44 4.30
C ILE A 33 24.37 -11.04 5.29
N VAL A 34 23.98 -10.90 6.55
CA VAL A 34 24.86 -10.77 7.71
C VAL A 34 24.41 -11.76 8.78
N TYR A 35 25.33 -12.45 9.46
CA TYR A 35 24.96 -13.31 10.59
C TYR A 35 25.95 -13.21 11.75
N LYS A 36 25.47 -13.52 12.96
CA LYS A 36 26.24 -13.68 14.20
C LYS A 36 26.09 -15.13 14.67
N ASP A 37 27.19 -15.82 14.98
CA ASP A 37 27.16 -17.22 15.44
C ASP A 37 27.01 -17.29 16.98
N LEU A 38 25.95 -17.94 17.44
CA LEU A 38 25.63 -18.05 18.86
C LEU A 38 26.43 -19.16 19.56
N ASN A 39 26.91 -20.17 18.83
CA ASN A 39 27.69 -21.26 19.41
C ASN A 39 29.05 -20.77 19.88
N LEU A 40 29.70 -19.90 19.09
CA LEU A 40 31.01 -19.33 19.41
C LEU A 40 30.97 -18.47 20.69
N LEU A 41 29.95 -17.62 20.84
CA LEU A 41 29.70 -16.89 22.09
C LEU A 41 29.41 -17.83 23.26
N LEU A 42 28.61 -18.88 23.03
CA LEU A 42 28.21 -19.82 24.06
C LEU A 42 29.40 -20.70 24.54
N SER A 43 30.32 -21.10 23.65
CA SER A 43 31.51 -21.86 24.03
C SER A 43 32.49 -21.01 24.83
N ALA A 44 32.82 -19.80 24.36
CA ALA A 44 33.68 -18.87 25.08
C ALA A 44 33.11 -18.52 26.48
N PHE A 45 31.78 -18.39 26.59
CA PHE A 45 31.13 -18.21 27.89
C PHE A 45 31.23 -19.44 28.79
N GLN A 46 31.09 -20.65 28.25
CA GLN A 46 31.24 -21.90 29.01
C GLN A 46 32.68 -22.11 29.51
N GLU A 47 33.68 -21.86 28.66
CA GLU A 47 35.11 -21.89 29.02
C GLU A 47 35.40 -20.93 30.18
N ASN A 48 35.01 -19.67 30.05
CA ASN A 48 35.12 -18.65 31.12
C ASN A 48 34.40 -19.07 32.42
N LYS A 49 33.26 -19.74 32.32
CA LYS A 49 32.45 -20.21 33.45
C LYS A 49 33.09 -21.40 34.17
N ASN A 50 33.78 -22.29 33.45
CA ASN A 50 34.60 -23.35 34.04
C ASN A 50 35.78 -22.74 34.81
N ILE A 51 36.51 -21.80 34.19
CA ILE A 51 37.64 -21.08 34.79
C ILE A 51 37.21 -20.44 36.13
N LEU A 52 36.07 -19.74 36.17
CA LEU A 52 35.55 -19.18 37.43
C LEU A 52 35.21 -20.26 38.46
N SER A 53 34.62 -21.40 38.04
CA SER A 53 34.29 -22.49 38.96
C SER A 53 35.55 -23.13 39.57
N ASN A 54 36.59 -23.35 38.77
CA ASN A 54 37.87 -23.89 39.24
C ASN A 54 38.55 -22.93 40.23
N LEU A 55 38.51 -21.62 39.95
CA LEU A 55 38.98 -20.57 40.84
C LEU A 55 38.18 -20.50 42.16
N GLN A 56 36.85 -20.64 42.10
CA GLN A 56 35.98 -20.71 43.28
C GLN A 56 36.30 -21.94 44.15
N ASN A 57 36.48 -23.12 43.52
CA ASN A 57 36.84 -24.37 44.21
C ASN A 57 38.20 -24.25 44.91
N PHE A 58 39.22 -23.72 44.22
CA PHE A 58 40.55 -23.47 44.77
C PHE A 58 40.52 -22.51 45.98
N ILE A 59 39.78 -21.40 45.89
CA ILE A 59 39.61 -20.46 47.01
C ILE A 59 38.85 -21.11 48.18
N PHE A 60 37.84 -21.94 47.90
CA PHE A 60 37.11 -22.67 48.94
C PHE A 60 38.02 -23.68 49.67
N GLN A 61 38.82 -24.45 48.93
CA GLN A 61 39.79 -25.40 49.50
C GLN A 61 40.83 -24.68 50.39
N LEU A 62 41.46 -23.61 49.89
CA LEU A 62 42.43 -22.83 50.68
C LEU A 62 41.80 -22.18 51.92
N SER A 63 40.57 -21.68 51.82
CA SER A 63 39.88 -21.05 52.97
C SER A 63 39.29 -22.03 53.97
N SER A 64 39.21 -23.32 53.63
CA SER A 64 38.82 -24.41 54.54
C SER A 64 40.01 -25.01 55.30
N ASN A 65 41.24 -24.63 54.96
CA ASN A 65 42.46 -25.04 55.64
C ASN A 65 42.66 -24.25 56.95
N SER A 66 43.13 -24.91 58.01
CA SER A 66 43.25 -24.34 59.37
C SER A 66 44.39 -23.33 59.57
N SER A 67 45.11 -22.95 58.51
CA SER A 67 46.27 -22.04 58.60
C SER A 67 45.91 -20.58 58.26
N VAL A 68 46.26 -19.67 59.17
CA VAL A 68 45.96 -18.23 59.06
C VAL A 68 46.58 -17.60 57.80
N ARG A 69 47.75 -18.07 57.35
CA ARG A 69 48.43 -17.58 56.14
C ARG A 69 47.62 -17.87 54.86
N LEU A 70 47.03 -19.06 54.74
CA LEU A 70 46.18 -19.43 53.60
C LEU A 70 44.81 -18.75 53.65
N ALA A 71 44.22 -18.64 54.86
CA ALA A 71 43.01 -17.84 55.05
C ALA A 71 43.22 -16.39 54.54
N SER A 72 44.31 -15.74 54.96
CA SER A 72 44.72 -14.40 54.51
C SER A 72 44.96 -14.30 53.01
N PHE A 73 45.55 -15.32 52.37
CA PHE A 73 45.76 -15.34 50.92
C PHE A 73 44.44 -15.22 50.13
N THR A 74 43.37 -15.83 50.64
CA THR A 74 42.06 -15.79 49.97
C THR A 74 41.29 -14.48 50.15
N ILE A 75 41.63 -13.62 51.13
CA ILE A 75 40.84 -12.43 51.45
C ILE A 75 40.77 -11.44 50.27
N PRO A 76 41.89 -11.05 49.62
CA PRO A 76 41.85 -10.12 48.48
C PRO A 76 41.20 -10.71 47.22
N LEU A 77 41.16 -12.05 47.08
CA LEU A 77 40.62 -12.71 45.89
C LEU A 77 39.08 -12.78 45.88
N LYS A 78 38.46 -12.92 47.06
CA LYS A 78 37.00 -13.08 47.23
C LYS A 78 36.17 -11.96 46.59
N PRO A 79 36.54 -10.66 46.66
CA PRO A 79 35.84 -9.58 45.94
C PRO A 79 35.81 -9.77 44.41
N HIS A 80 36.95 -10.04 43.76
CA HIS A 80 37.02 -10.21 42.31
C HIS A 80 36.14 -11.40 41.87
N VAL A 81 36.26 -12.54 42.55
CA VAL A 81 35.48 -13.75 42.24
C VAL A 81 33.98 -13.57 42.45
N LYS A 82 33.57 -12.78 43.45
CA LYS A 82 32.17 -12.40 43.65
C LYS A 82 31.66 -11.45 42.56
N PHE A 83 32.49 -10.55 42.05
CA PHE A 83 32.12 -9.64 40.96
C PHE A 83 31.99 -10.38 39.63
N LEU A 84 32.93 -11.29 39.33
CA LEU A 84 32.88 -12.18 38.17
C LEU A 84 31.62 -13.07 38.18
N ASP A 85 31.25 -13.62 39.34
CA ASP A 85 30.00 -14.39 39.54
C ASP A 85 28.74 -13.55 39.27
N GLN A 86 28.75 -12.25 39.60
CA GLN A 86 27.64 -11.35 39.25
C GLN A 86 27.55 -11.10 37.74
N ILE A 87 28.68 -10.97 37.05
CA ILE A 87 28.72 -10.75 35.59
C ILE A 87 28.26 -12.01 34.84
N ILE A 88 28.73 -13.20 35.25
CA ILE A 88 28.26 -14.49 34.70
C ILE A 88 26.74 -14.61 34.84
N LYS A 89 26.15 -14.17 35.95
CA LYS A 89 24.68 -14.16 36.15
C LYS A 89 23.95 -13.16 35.25
N ARG A 90 24.55 -12.01 34.90
CA ARG A 90 23.98 -11.11 33.87
C ARG A 90 24.01 -11.77 32.49
N ILE A 91 25.13 -12.40 32.14
CA ILE A 91 25.33 -13.07 30.85
C ILE A 91 24.41 -14.30 30.70
N ASP A 92 24.27 -15.15 31.73
CA ASP A 92 23.29 -16.24 31.76
C ASP A 92 21.85 -15.74 31.50
N ASN A 93 21.49 -14.58 32.07
CA ASN A 93 20.17 -13.98 31.82
C ASN A 93 20.02 -13.48 30.38
N LYS A 94 21.04 -12.82 29.79
CA LYS A 94 21.00 -12.35 28.39
C LYS A 94 20.93 -13.53 27.40
N PHE A 95 21.73 -14.58 27.60
CA PHE A 95 21.58 -15.82 26.82
C PHE A 95 20.19 -16.43 26.98
N SER A 96 19.65 -16.42 28.21
CA SER A 96 18.28 -16.91 28.45
C SER A 96 17.25 -16.09 27.70
N GLU A 97 17.35 -14.76 27.64
CA GLU A 97 16.45 -13.90 26.87
C GLU A 97 16.51 -14.21 25.36
N ILE A 98 17.72 -14.27 24.79
CA ILE A 98 17.97 -14.59 23.37
C ILE A 98 17.45 -16.00 23.00
N LEU A 99 17.47 -16.96 23.93
CA LEU A 99 17.07 -18.35 23.68
C LEU A 99 15.60 -18.64 24.03
N LEU A 100 15.05 -18.05 25.09
CA LEU A 100 13.64 -18.18 25.51
C LEU A 100 12.67 -17.60 24.48
N GLU A 101 13.15 -16.71 23.62
CA GLU A 101 12.38 -16.27 22.46
C GLU A 101 12.05 -17.39 21.47
N THR A 102 12.71 -18.55 21.53
CA THR A 102 12.29 -19.76 20.80
C THR A 102 11.17 -20.49 21.56
N PRO A 103 9.99 -20.73 20.93
CA PRO A 103 8.84 -21.30 21.63
C PRO A 103 8.99 -22.79 21.94
N GLU A 104 9.35 -23.03 23.21
CA GLU A 104 9.23 -24.27 24.00
C GLU A 104 10.14 -25.49 23.75
N LYS A 105 10.65 -25.97 24.89
CA LYS A 105 11.08 -27.35 25.20
C LYS A 105 12.39 -27.83 24.56
N PHE A 106 13.48 -27.31 25.15
CA PHE A 106 14.72 -28.06 25.39
C PHE A 106 14.46 -29.35 26.22
N ARG A 107 13.84 -30.36 25.62
CA ARG A 107 13.95 -31.74 26.11
C ARG A 107 15.20 -32.33 25.49
N PHE A 108 16.34 -32.20 26.19
CA PHE A 108 17.59 -32.91 25.86
C PHE A 108 17.34 -34.43 25.88
N LYS A 109 16.92 -34.98 24.74
CA LYS A 109 17.03 -36.42 24.48
C LYS A 109 18.51 -36.74 24.40
N ARG A 110 19.00 -37.54 25.34
CA ARG A 110 20.30 -38.22 25.22
C ARG A 110 20.16 -39.25 24.09
N GLY A 111 20.41 -38.82 22.87
CA GLY A 111 20.18 -39.59 21.64
C GLY A 111 20.99 -39.00 20.49
N ILE A 112 21.75 -39.84 19.82
CA ILE A 112 22.71 -39.51 18.78
C ILE A 112 21.97 -39.08 17.50
N ILE A 113 22.37 -37.94 16.92
CA ILE A 113 22.15 -37.48 15.54
C ILE A 113 20.71 -37.66 14.99
N ASP A 114 19.92 -36.58 15.06
CA ASP A 114 18.97 -36.24 13.99
C ASP A 114 19.63 -35.20 13.08
N GLY A 115 19.78 -35.51 11.79
CA GLY A 115 20.33 -34.60 10.78
C GLY A 115 19.25 -33.82 10.04
N LEU A 116 19.62 -32.66 9.46
CA LEU A 116 18.79 -31.88 8.53
C LEU A 116 17.46 -31.34 9.13
N GLY A 117 17.52 -30.80 10.35
CA GLY A 117 16.38 -30.12 10.98
C GLY A 117 16.78 -28.94 11.87
N SER A 118 17.30 -27.86 11.28
CA SER A 118 17.55 -26.60 12.01
C SER A 118 16.25 -25.84 12.23
N ILE A 119 15.67 -25.97 13.44
CA ILE A 119 14.51 -25.20 13.88
C ILE A 119 14.83 -23.70 13.72
N TRP A 120 13.93 -22.98 13.04
CA TRP A 120 14.07 -21.55 12.74
C TRP A 120 12.91 -20.75 13.34
N LYS A 121 13.17 -19.49 13.70
CA LYS A 121 12.18 -18.51 14.15
C LYS A 121 12.31 -17.23 13.33
N ALA A 122 11.22 -16.74 12.74
CA ALA A 122 11.15 -15.39 12.20
C ALA A 122 11.23 -14.33 13.33
N ILE A 123 12.20 -13.41 13.23
CA ILE A 123 12.31 -12.24 14.13
C ILE A 123 11.43 -11.08 13.62
N THR A 124 11.35 -10.96 12.29
CA THR A 124 10.70 -9.85 11.55
C THR A 124 9.24 -10.13 11.18
N GLY A 125 8.76 -11.36 11.40
CA GLY A 125 7.37 -11.78 11.15
C GLY A 125 6.94 -11.81 9.67
N ASN A 126 7.84 -11.56 8.72
CA ASN A 126 7.58 -11.49 7.27
C ASN A 126 8.58 -12.32 6.45
N LEU A 127 9.18 -13.35 7.04
CA LEU A 127 10.04 -14.32 6.34
C LEU A 127 9.28 -15.65 6.22
N ASP A 128 9.29 -16.23 5.03
CA ASP A 128 8.73 -17.56 4.76
C ASP A 128 9.76 -18.67 5.07
N ALA A 129 9.26 -19.86 5.40
CA ALA A 129 10.07 -21.02 5.78
C ALA A 129 11.07 -21.40 4.68
N ALA A 130 10.61 -21.51 3.43
CA ALA A 130 11.46 -21.90 2.32
C ALA A 130 12.54 -20.85 2.00
N ASP A 131 12.21 -19.57 2.13
CA ASP A 131 13.14 -18.45 1.93
C ASP A 131 14.24 -18.46 3.01
N GLY A 132 13.89 -18.81 4.25
CA GLY A 132 14.84 -19.02 5.36
C GLY A 132 15.72 -20.28 5.20
N GLU A 133 15.13 -21.44 4.91
CA GLU A 133 15.86 -22.70 4.70
C GLU A 133 16.84 -22.63 3.53
N TYR A 134 16.47 -21.98 2.42
CA TYR A 134 17.35 -21.77 1.28
C TYR A 134 18.56 -20.89 1.65
N ILE A 135 18.34 -19.80 2.39
CA ILE A 135 19.42 -18.91 2.85
C ILE A 135 20.34 -19.63 3.85
N GLU A 136 19.78 -20.45 4.75
CA GLU A 136 20.55 -21.29 5.65
C GLU A 136 21.43 -22.30 4.88
N GLN A 137 20.91 -22.90 3.80
CA GLN A 137 21.72 -23.75 2.91
C GLN A 137 22.82 -22.97 2.17
N CYS A 138 22.58 -21.72 1.77
CA CYS A 138 23.61 -20.87 1.17
C CYS A 138 24.78 -20.61 2.14
N ILE A 139 24.48 -20.27 3.40
CA ILE A 139 25.49 -20.04 4.45
C ILE A 139 26.30 -21.32 4.71
N ASN A 140 25.62 -22.45 4.94
CA ASN A 140 26.26 -23.73 5.25
C ASN A 140 27.05 -24.37 4.08
N LYS A 141 26.95 -23.81 2.86
CA LYS A 141 27.82 -24.14 1.71
C LYS A 141 29.06 -23.26 1.68
N LEU A 142 28.91 -21.94 1.87
CA LEU A 142 30.03 -20.99 1.91
C LEU A 142 31.05 -21.32 3.00
N GLU A 143 30.59 -21.74 4.18
CA GLU A 143 31.45 -22.18 5.29
C GLU A 143 32.27 -23.46 4.99
N LYS A 144 32.16 -24.02 3.77
CA LYS A 144 32.84 -25.25 3.34
C LYS A 144 33.59 -25.11 2.01
N ASP A 145 33.15 -24.22 1.12
CA ASP A 145 33.84 -23.96 -0.15
C ASP A 145 33.55 -22.54 -0.68
N ASP A 146 34.56 -21.66 -0.62
CA ASP A 146 34.50 -20.29 -1.17
C ASP A 146 34.19 -20.25 -2.68
N ARG A 147 34.38 -21.36 -3.42
CA ARG A 147 34.11 -21.40 -4.87
C ARG A 147 32.62 -21.29 -5.19
N GLU A 148 31.73 -21.59 -4.23
CA GLU A 148 30.28 -21.39 -4.39
C GLU A 148 29.84 -19.92 -4.36
N ILE A 149 30.71 -18.98 -3.94
CA ILE A 149 30.43 -17.52 -3.97
C ILE A 149 29.91 -17.07 -5.35
N GLN A 150 30.48 -17.61 -6.44
CA GLN A 150 30.10 -17.24 -7.81
C GLN A 150 28.66 -17.65 -8.17
N ASN A 151 28.15 -18.75 -7.62
CA ASN A 151 26.77 -19.18 -7.85
C ASN A 151 25.78 -18.33 -7.03
N LEU A 152 26.17 -17.87 -5.85
CA LEU A 152 25.35 -16.98 -5.03
C LEU A 152 25.30 -15.56 -5.61
N ILE A 153 26.42 -15.01 -6.08
CA ILE A 153 26.46 -13.71 -6.77
C ILE A 153 25.57 -13.71 -8.02
N ARG A 154 25.55 -14.80 -8.80
CA ARG A 154 24.60 -14.98 -9.93
C ARG A 154 23.14 -14.96 -9.50
N ASN A 155 22.84 -15.51 -8.33
CA ASN A 155 21.50 -15.51 -7.72
C ASN A 155 21.24 -14.26 -6.86
N GLN A 156 22.04 -13.19 -7.04
CA GLN A 156 21.95 -11.91 -6.32
C GLN A 156 22.04 -12.03 -4.78
N ILE A 157 22.79 -13.02 -4.30
CA ILE A 157 22.99 -13.31 -2.88
C ILE A 157 24.46 -13.09 -2.54
N GLN A 158 24.71 -12.28 -1.51
CA GLN A 158 26.05 -11.97 -1.03
C GLN A 158 26.10 -12.11 0.49
N VAL A 159 27.09 -12.81 1.03
CA VAL A 159 27.30 -12.98 2.46
C VAL A 159 28.48 -12.12 2.91
N THR A 160 28.31 -11.38 4.00
CA THR A 160 29.28 -10.38 4.47
C THR A 160 30.42 -11.03 5.26
N THR A 161 31.35 -11.68 4.56
CA THR A 161 32.50 -12.40 5.14
C THR A 161 33.34 -11.57 6.12
N SER A 162 33.53 -10.28 5.86
CA SER A 162 34.28 -9.39 6.75
C SER A 162 33.64 -9.19 8.12
N THR A 163 32.30 -9.15 8.22
CA THR A 163 31.62 -9.10 9.51
C THR A 163 31.80 -10.41 10.29
N ILE A 164 31.73 -11.54 9.58
CA ILE A 164 31.89 -12.88 10.17
C ILE A 164 33.33 -13.09 10.66
N HIS A 165 34.34 -12.72 9.87
CA HIS A 165 35.74 -12.77 10.29
C HIS A 165 36.03 -11.85 11.48
N ASN A 166 35.50 -10.62 11.48
CA ASN A 166 35.65 -9.71 12.61
C ASN A 166 35.02 -10.27 13.89
N PHE A 167 33.79 -10.78 13.80
CA PHE A 167 33.10 -11.42 14.92
C PHE A 167 33.89 -12.64 15.43
N ASN A 168 34.24 -13.59 14.57
CA ASN A 168 34.99 -14.79 14.95
C ASN A 168 36.36 -14.44 15.57
N TYR A 169 37.05 -13.40 15.06
CA TYR A 169 38.32 -12.91 15.62
C TYR A 169 38.14 -12.20 16.98
N THR A 170 37.03 -11.48 17.19
CA THR A 170 36.65 -11.01 18.53
C THR A 170 36.46 -12.20 19.47
N ILE A 171 35.74 -13.25 19.06
CA ILE A 171 35.53 -14.43 19.93
C ILE A 171 36.84 -15.18 20.22
N GLN A 172 37.75 -15.31 19.25
CA GLN A 172 39.07 -15.92 19.48
C GLN A 172 39.90 -15.19 20.54
N LYS A 173 39.68 -13.89 20.76
CA LYS A 173 40.32 -13.12 21.84
C LYS A 173 39.68 -13.33 23.22
N LEU A 174 38.50 -13.93 23.28
CA LEU A 174 37.80 -14.22 24.53
C LEU A 174 38.30 -15.52 25.19
N GLN A 175 38.91 -16.42 24.41
CA GLN A 175 39.34 -17.73 24.87
C GLN A 175 40.59 -17.62 25.73
N ILE A 176 40.40 -17.66 27.05
CA ILE A 176 41.47 -17.87 28.02
C ILE A 176 41.83 -19.36 28.01
N ASP A 177 43.12 -19.68 28.05
CA ASP A 177 43.60 -21.07 28.10
C ASP A 177 43.26 -21.71 29.45
N GLU A 178 42.09 -22.36 29.50
CA GLU A 178 41.62 -23.13 30.66
C GLU A 178 42.64 -24.22 31.08
N ILE A 179 43.38 -24.82 30.14
CA ILE A 179 44.33 -25.90 30.44
C ILE A 179 45.52 -25.32 31.21
N THR A 180 46.20 -24.32 30.64
CA THR A 180 47.35 -23.66 31.27
C THR A 180 46.95 -23.05 32.62
N PHE A 181 45.78 -22.40 32.72
CA PHE A 181 45.28 -21.86 33.99
C PHE A 181 45.03 -22.95 35.04
N ASN A 182 44.39 -24.07 34.66
CA ASN A 182 44.13 -25.18 35.58
C ASN A 182 45.40 -25.95 35.98
N GLU A 183 46.48 -25.87 35.21
CA GLU A 183 47.80 -26.36 35.62
C GLU A 183 48.49 -25.39 36.58
N ASP A 184 48.44 -24.08 36.30
CA ASP A 184 48.96 -23.03 37.18
C ASP A 184 48.32 -23.06 38.57
N LEU A 185 46.99 -23.21 38.68
CA LEU A 185 46.32 -23.35 39.99
C LEU A 185 46.85 -24.54 40.79
N LYS A 186 47.10 -25.69 40.15
CA LYS A 186 47.65 -26.91 40.80
C LYS A 186 49.12 -26.75 41.20
N ILE A 187 49.89 -25.92 40.48
CA ILE A 187 51.26 -25.57 40.87
C ILE A 187 51.22 -24.67 42.11
N ILE A 188 50.38 -23.63 42.10
CA ILE A 188 50.20 -22.75 43.25
C ILE A 188 49.72 -23.54 44.48
N GLU A 189 48.72 -24.43 44.35
CA GLU A 189 48.21 -25.27 45.45
C GLU A 189 49.31 -26.10 46.14
N LYS A 190 50.22 -26.68 45.37
CA LYS A 190 51.33 -27.52 45.89
C LYS A 190 52.38 -26.70 46.63
N GLU A 191 52.70 -25.51 46.14
CA GLU A 191 53.78 -24.69 46.69
C GLU A 191 53.31 -23.72 47.79
N ILE A 192 52.04 -23.29 47.81
CA ILE A 192 51.52 -22.32 48.79
C ILE A 192 51.62 -22.78 50.25
N ASN A 193 51.66 -24.10 50.48
CA ASN A 193 51.87 -24.71 51.79
C ASN A 193 53.35 -24.68 52.25
N LYS A 194 54.31 -24.43 51.34
CA LYS A 194 55.77 -24.42 51.59
C LYS A 194 56.38 -23.03 51.58
N ILE A 195 55.64 -22.03 51.11
CA ILE A 195 56.13 -20.67 50.93
C ILE A 195 56.24 -19.96 52.29
N GLU A 196 57.45 -19.98 52.86
CA GLU A 196 57.84 -19.04 53.91
C GLU A 196 58.07 -17.63 53.35
N ASP A 197 58.63 -17.53 52.14
CA ASP A 197 58.96 -16.27 51.45
C ASP A 197 57.73 -15.43 51.07
N ASN A 198 57.68 -14.19 51.55
CA ASN A 198 56.61 -13.25 51.21
C ASN A 198 56.57 -12.92 49.71
N THR A 199 57.70 -13.00 49.00
CA THR A 199 57.82 -12.69 47.57
C THR A 199 57.00 -13.65 46.72
N TYR A 200 57.18 -14.97 46.90
CA TYR A 200 56.37 -15.98 46.19
C TYR A 200 54.89 -15.92 46.60
N TYR A 201 54.60 -15.61 47.87
CA TYR A 201 53.22 -15.45 48.34
C TYR A 201 52.49 -14.32 47.60
N PHE A 202 53.10 -13.13 47.50
CA PHE A 202 52.50 -12.01 46.78
C PHE A 202 52.50 -12.23 45.26
N ASN A 203 53.55 -12.82 44.68
CA ASN A 203 53.59 -13.12 43.24
C ASN A 203 52.48 -14.09 42.81
N ASN A 204 52.22 -15.15 43.59
CA ASN A 204 51.12 -16.08 43.31
C ASN A 204 49.75 -15.40 43.47
N GLN A 205 49.60 -14.50 44.44
CA GLN A 205 48.37 -13.72 44.61
C GLN A 205 48.12 -12.76 43.44
N LEU A 206 49.17 -12.06 42.98
CA LEU A 206 49.13 -11.18 41.82
C LEU A 206 48.83 -11.93 40.52
N LYS A 207 49.38 -13.15 40.34
CA LYS A 207 49.07 -13.99 39.17
C LYS A 207 47.60 -14.36 39.09
N ILE A 208 46.98 -14.72 40.22
CA ILE A 208 45.54 -15.01 40.27
C ILE A 208 44.71 -13.75 40.02
N ILE A 209 45.07 -12.61 40.63
CA ILE A 209 44.38 -11.33 40.37
C ILE A 209 44.47 -10.96 38.87
N SER A 210 45.65 -11.11 38.25
CA SER A 210 45.81 -10.88 36.81
C SER A 210 44.93 -11.79 35.95
N THR A 211 44.60 -13.00 36.41
CA THR A 211 43.66 -13.88 35.68
C THR A 211 42.21 -13.46 35.94
N CYS A 212 41.87 -12.97 37.14
CA CYS A 212 40.57 -12.37 37.42
C CYS A 212 40.29 -11.18 36.49
N GLU A 213 41.28 -10.33 36.23
CA GLU A 213 41.12 -9.17 35.34
C GLU A 213 41.01 -9.60 33.85
N GLN A 214 41.79 -10.60 33.39
CA GLN A 214 41.63 -11.17 32.04
C GLN A 214 40.23 -11.80 31.85
N LEU A 215 39.74 -12.52 32.87
CA LEU A 215 38.40 -13.10 32.86
C LEU A 215 37.32 -12.00 32.92
N LEU A 216 37.58 -10.88 33.60
CA LEU A 216 36.70 -9.72 33.61
C LEU A 216 36.62 -9.06 32.23
N GLU A 217 37.74 -8.82 31.57
CA GLU A 217 37.80 -8.28 30.20
C GLU A 217 37.03 -9.18 29.21
N SER A 218 37.27 -10.50 29.27
CA SER A 218 36.59 -11.47 28.41
C SER A 218 35.08 -11.53 28.69
N LEU A 219 34.65 -11.58 29.95
CA LEU A 219 33.22 -11.56 30.29
C LEU A 219 32.53 -10.23 29.91
N ILE A 220 33.18 -9.07 30.07
CA ILE A 220 32.63 -7.78 29.63
C ILE A 220 32.44 -7.75 28.11
N LEU A 221 33.38 -8.29 27.34
CA LEU A 221 33.28 -8.31 25.87
C LEU A 221 32.23 -9.32 25.38
N ILE A 222 32.05 -10.47 26.05
CA ILE A 222 30.87 -11.34 25.85
C ILE A 222 29.58 -10.59 26.14
N GLU A 223 29.52 -9.88 27.28
CA GLU A 223 28.33 -9.15 27.69
C GLU A 223 27.95 -8.03 26.70
N SER A 224 28.96 -7.39 26.09
CA SER A 224 28.81 -6.38 25.04
C SER A 224 28.34 -6.96 23.71
N GLU A 225 28.90 -8.08 23.24
CA GLU A 225 28.43 -8.74 22.00
C GLU A 225 26.97 -9.25 22.14
N LEU A 226 26.56 -9.61 23.36
CA LEU A 226 25.17 -9.98 23.66
C LEU A 226 24.22 -8.76 23.69
N ASP A 227 24.66 -7.58 24.15
CA ASP A 227 23.89 -6.34 23.98
C ASP A 227 23.75 -5.98 22.50
N ASP A 228 24.83 -6.11 21.73
CA ASP A 228 24.85 -5.92 20.28
C ASP A 228 23.93 -6.93 19.53
N ILE A 229 23.60 -8.06 20.14
CA ILE A 229 22.61 -9.04 19.66
C ILE A 229 21.18 -8.66 20.10
N LEU A 230 20.96 -8.29 21.36
CA LEU A 230 19.66 -7.87 21.86
C LEU A 230 19.16 -6.59 21.16
N GLU A 231 20.06 -5.65 20.90
CA GLU A 231 19.75 -4.42 20.19
C GLU A 231 19.44 -4.69 18.71
N SER A 232 20.30 -5.43 18.00
CA SER A 232 20.11 -5.75 16.58
C SER A 232 18.85 -6.59 16.32
N THR A 233 18.53 -7.54 17.19
CA THR A 233 17.26 -8.29 17.11
C THR A 233 16.05 -7.41 17.44
N THR A 234 16.17 -6.45 18.37
CA THR A 234 15.09 -5.50 18.70
C THR A 234 14.78 -4.55 17.55
N PHE A 235 15.79 -3.93 16.92
CA PHE A 235 15.57 -3.12 15.73
C PHE A 235 15.08 -3.95 14.54
N ALA A 236 15.50 -5.22 14.41
CA ALA A 236 14.96 -6.12 13.40
C ALA A 236 13.46 -6.41 13.60
N LYS A 237 12.95 -6.62 14.83
CA LYS A 237 11.50 -6.73 15.08
C LYS A 237 10.73 -5.49 14.61
N LEU A 238 11.32 -4.30 14.78
CA LEU A 238 10.79 -3.02 14.28
C LEU A 238 11.00 -2.80 12.77
N LYS A 239 11.71 -3.71 12.07
CA LYS A 239 12.11 -3.63 10.66
C LYS A 239 13.01 -2.42 10.33
N ILE A 240 13.72 -1.91 11.34
CA ILE A 240 14.67 -0.80 11.23
C ILE A 240 16.08 -1.36 11.03
N LEU A 241 16.82 -0.84 10.05
CA LEU A 241 18.21 -1.22 9.83
C LEU A 241 19.14 -0.41 10.74
N HIS A 242 19.71 -1.07 11.76
CA HIS A 242 20.56 -0.44 12.78
C HIS A 242 22.07 -0.77 12.62
N PRO A 243 23.01 0.10 13.04
CA PRO A 243 24.45 -0.16 12.96
C PRO A 243 24.98 -1.44 13.64
N SER A 244 24.29 -1.98 14.66
CA SER A 244 24.62 -3.28 15.29
C SER A 244 24.20 -4.50 14.46
N ILE A 245 23.44 -4.31 13.38
CA ILE A 245 23.24 -5.29 12.30
C ILE A 245 24.38 -5.18 11.28
N ILE A 246 24.64 -3.98 10.74
CA ILE A 246 25.75 -3.71 9.82
C ILE A 246 26.28 -2.30 10.01
N LYS A 247 27.60 -2.16 10.17
CA LYS A 247 28.25 -0.85 10.31
C LYS A 247 28.14 -0.07 8.99
N PRO A 248 27.90 1.26 9.00
CA PRO A 248 27.67 2.04 7.78
C PRO A 248 28.79 1.92 6.74
N GLU A 249 30.06 1.90 7.18
CA GLU A 249 31.23 1.67 6.31
C GLU A 249 31.21 0.30 5.65
N THR A 250 30.84 -0.75 6.40
CA THR A 250 30.72 -2.12 5.87
C THR A 250 29.63 -2.17 4.81
N LEU A 251 28.46 -1.58 5.06
CA LEU A 251 27.37 -1.52 4.08
C LEU A 251 27.78 -0.74 2.82
N LEU A 252 28.44 0.41 2.98
CA LEU A 252 28.93 1.22 1.86
C LEU A 252 29.92 0.42 0.98
N ASN A 253 30.82 -0.34 1.60
CA ASN A 253 31.75 -1.21 0.90
C ASN A 253 31.04 -2.40 0.20
N GLN A 254 30.06 -3.04 0.85
CA GLN A 254 29.27 -4.10 0.20
C GLN A 254 28.48 -3.57 -1.00
N LEU A 255 27.79 -2.41 -0.87
CA LEU A 255 27.07 -1.77 -1.98
C LEU A 255 28.01 -1.39 -3.14
N SER A 256 29.25 -0.97 -2.83
CA SER A 256 30.27 -0.66 -3.84
C SER A 256 30.84 -1.89 -4.55
N LEU A 257 30.74 -3.08 -3.96
CA LEU A 257 31.05 -4.36 -4.62
C LEU A 257 29.85 -4.84 -5.46
N ILE A 258 28.63 -4.75 -4.92
CA ILE A 258 27.39 -5.11 -5.62
C ILE A 258 27.30 -4.34 -6.94
N SER A 259 27.54 -3.02 -6.95
CA SER A 259 27.47 -2.19 -8.16
C SER A 259 28.45 -2.59 -9.27
N GLN A 260 29.52 -3.33 -8.96
CA GLN A 260 30.46 -3.86 -9.95
C GLN A 260 29.98 -5.17 -10.60
N HIS A 261 29.06 -5.89 -9.95
CA HIS A 261 28.48 -7.14 -10.46
C HIS A 261 27.13 -6.94 -11.20
N LEU A 262 26.46 -5.80 -10.98
CA LEU A 262 25.18 -5.48 -11.63
C LEU A 262 25.34 -5.23 -13.15
N SER A 263 24.94 -6.23 -13.95
CA SER A 263 25.04 -6.17 -15.42
C SER A 263 23.80 -5.57 -16.10
N HIS A 264 22.60 -5.84 -15.58
CA HIS A 264 21.32 -5.44 -16.21
C HIS A 264 20.57 -4.35 -15.45
N ASN A 265 20.63 -4.37 -14.12
CA ASN A 265 20.02 -3.38 -13.23
C ASN A 265 21.08 -2.40 -12.69
N ASN A 266 20.66 -1.42 -11.88
CA ASN A 266 21.51 -0.51 -11.13
C ASN A 266 21.10 -0.50 -9.64
N LEU A 267 21.94 0.07 -8.76
CA LEU A 267 21.48 0.53 -7.45
C LEU A 267 20.58 1.77 -7.60
N PRO A 268 19.65 2.07 -6.66
CA PRO A 268 18.74 3.21 -6.79
C PRO A 268 19.48 4.56 -6.76
N LEU A 269 20.53 4.63 -5.95
CA LEU A 269 21.45 5.74 -5.74
C LEU A 269 22.89 5.20 -5.75
N ASN A 270 23.85 6.05 -6.14
CA ASN A 270 25.27 5.68 -6.12
C ASN A 270 25.74 5.44 -4.67
N PRO A 271 26.57 4.42 -4.39
CA PRO A 271 27.06 4.14 -3.04
C PRO A 271 28.09 5.19 -2.61
N THR A 272 27.63 6.25 -1.95
CA THR A 272 28.46 7.33 -1.40
C THR A 272 28.01 7.65 0.02
N ILE A 273 28.91 8.23 0.83
CA ILE A 273 28.59 8.64 2.21
C ILE A 273 27.38 9.60 2.24
N HIS A 274 27.25 10.48 1.25
CA HIS A 274 26.14 11.42 1.13
C HIS A 274 24.79 10.73 0.85
N ASN A 275 24.77 9.71 -0.02
CA ASN A 275 23.55 8.96 -0.35
C ASN A 275 23.19 7.89 0.70
N LEU A 276 24.12 7.55 1.59
CA LEU A 276 23.99 6.42 2.52
C LEU A 276 22.74 6.49 3.41
N PRO A 277 22.32 7.64 4.00
CA PRO A 277 21.07 7.73 4.76
C PRO A 277 19.83 7.37 3.94
N ASN A 278 19.76 7.82 2.68
CA ASN A 278 18.64 7.48 1.79
C ASN A 278 18.68 5.98 1.43
N LEU A 279 19.87 5.41 1.20
CA LEU A 279 20.04 3.97 0.96
C LEU A 279 19.59 3.12 2.16
N PHE A 280 19.88 3.52 3.41
CA PHE A 280 19.34 2.87 4.62
C PHE A 280 17.80 2.85 4.66
N ASN A 281 17.12 3.91 4.19
CA ASN A 281 15.65 4.00 4.14
C ASN A 281 15.00 3.21 2.98
N LEU A 282 15.81 2.81 1.99
CA LEU A 282 15.36 2.04 0.82
C LEU A 282 15.48 0.53 1.04
N ILE A 283 16.54 0.09 1.71
CA ILE A 283 16.78 -1.31 2.07
C ILE A 283 15.69 -1.82 3.01
N THR A 284 15.13 -2.99 2.72
CA THR A 284 14.16 -3.64 3.62
C THR A 284 14.82 -4.80 4.37
N LEU A 285 14.51 -4.92 5.66
CA LEU A 285 15.13 -5.88 6.56
C LEU A 285 14.20 -7.07 6.83
N GLN A 286 14.77 -8.27 6.66
CA GLN A 286 14.27 -9.52 7.23
C GLN A 286 15.30 -10.08 8.20
N ALA A 287 14.86 -10.91 9.13
CA ALA A 287 15.74 -11.57 10.10
C ALA A 287 15.10 -12.83 10.67
N TYR A 288 15.93 -13.84 10.92
CA TYR A 288 15.57 -15.08 11.60
C TYR A 288 16.66 -15.55 12.56
N GLN A 289 16.30 -16.46 13.46
CA GLN A 289 17.19 -17.13 14.39
C GLN A 289 17.06 -18.64 14.23
N THR A 290 18.18 -19.35 14.32
CA THR A 290 18.21 -20.79 14.58
C THR A 290 18.91 -21.04 15.92
N ASN A 291 18.93 -22.29 16.38
CA ASN A 291 19.69 -22.71 17.56
C ASN A 291 21.20 -22.40 17.47
N LYS A 292 21.72 -22.03 16.29
CA LYS A 292 23.14 -21.80 16.02
C LYS A 292 23.51 -20.35 15.70
N ARG A 293 22.62 -19.59 15.05
CA ARG A 293 22.96 -18.28 14.48
C ARG A 293 21.74 -17.37 14.37
N ILE A 294 22.00 -16.07 14.44
CA ILE A 294 21.02 -15.03 14.08
C ILE A 294 21.44 -14.48 12.73
N VAL A 295 20.49 -14.44 11.79
CA VAL A 295 20.73 -14.11 10.38
C VAL A 295 19.84 -12.93 10.00
N PHE A 296 20.45 -11.89 9.45
CA PHE A 296 19.83 -10.69 8.93
C PHE A 296 19.96 -10.67 7.41
N ILE A 297 18.87 -10.38 6.72
CA ILE A 297 18.74 -10.37 5.26
C ILE A 297 18.32 -8.97 4.84
N LEU A 298 19.26 -8.23 4.27
CA LEU A 298 19.06 -6.88 3.75
C LEU A 298 18.68 -7.01 2.27
N ARG A 299 17.40 -6.79 1.95
CA ARG A 299 16.90 -6.72 0.57
C ARG A 299 17.15 -5.30 0.06
N ILE A 300 18.15 -5.16 -0.80
CA ILE A 300 18.54 -3.91 -1.46
C ILE A 300 17.76 -3.85 -2.78
N PRO A 301 16.83 -2.89 -2.98
CA PRO A 301 16.06 -2.80 -4.21
C PRO A 301 16.98 -2.50 -5.39
N LEU A 302 16.78 -3.22 -6.50
CA LEU A 302 17.49 -3.01 -7.76
C LEU A 302 16.58 -2.31 -8.76
N VAL A 303 17.18 -1.39 -9.51
CA VAL A 303 16.45 -0.47 -10.38
C VAL A 303 16.77 -0.78 -11.85
N GLU A 304 15.73 -0.80 -12.67
CA GLU A 304 15.86 -0.96 -14.12
C GLU A 304 16.67 0.19 -14.75
N LYS A 305 17.30 -0.05 -15.92
CA LYS A 305 18.12 0.97 -16.60
C LYS A 305 17.31 2.07 -17.28
N GLU A 306 16.10 1.75 -17.74
CA GLU A 306 15.20 2.71 -18.38
C GLU A 306 14.61 3.67 -17.34
N LYS A 307 14.46 4.95 -17.70
CA LYS A 307 13.80 5.97 -16.89
C LYS A 307 12.51 6.40 -17.58
N TYR A 308 11.50 6.73 -16.80
CA TYR A 308 10.20 7.12 -17.32
C TYR A 308 9.86 8.54 -16.88
N THR A 309 9.52 9.44 -17.81
CA THR A 309 8.97 10.76 -17.47
C THR A 309 7.49 10.61 -17.14
N LEU A 310 7.10 10.94 -15.91
CA LEU A 310 5.71 10.89 -15.43
C LEU A 310 4.93 12.14 -15.85
N PHE A 311 3.69 11.94 -16.28
CA PHE A 311 2.71 12.98 -16.57
C PHE A 311 1.39 12.70 -15.81
N HIS A 312 0.85 13.72 -15.13
CA HIS A 312 -0.55 13.74 -14.66
C HIS A 312 -1.43 14.23 -15.81
N LEU A 313 -2.46 13.45 -16.14
CA LEU A 313 -3.41 13.75 -17.21
C LEU A 313 -4.67 14.39 -16.64
N TYR A 314 -4.97 15.60 -17.10
CA TYR A 314 -6.22 16.30 -16.79
C TYR A 314 -7.13 16.31 -18.03
N SER A 315 -8.36 15.83 -17.87
CA SER A 315 -9.45 16.04 -18.83
C SER A 315 -9.86 17.51 -18.80
N ILE A 316 -9.60 18.25 -19.87
CA ILE A 316 -10.04 19.63 -20.04
C ILE A 316 -11.32 19.66 -20.88
N PRO A 317 -12.42 20.25 -20.39
CA PRO A 317 -13.56 20.62 -21.22
C PRO A 317 -13.16 21.68 -22.25
N THR A 318 -12.85 21.26 -23.47
CA THR A 318 -12.61 22.15 -24.61
C THR A 318 -13.95 22.53 -25.25
N LYS A 319 -14.06 23.77 -25.72
CA LYS A 319 -15.23 24.25 -26.46
C LYS A 319 -15.09 23.96 -27.95
N ASP A 320 -16.09 23.31 -28.56
CA ASP A 320 -16.16 23.19 -30.01
C ASP A 320 -16.58 24.52 -30.69
N THR A 321 -16.03 24.77 -31.87
CA THR A 321 -16.21 25.98 -32.67
C THR A 321 -17.46 25.94 -33.56
N LYS A 322 -17.93 24.76 -33.99
CA LYS A 322 -19.05 24.59 -34.91
C LYS A 322 -20.40 24.51 -34.18
N LEU A 323 -20.43 23.79 -33.05
CA LEU A 323 -21.63 23.39 -32.32
C LEU A 323 -21.80 24.13 -30.98
N ASN A 324 -20.77 24.86 -30.51
CA ASN A 324 -20.77 25.64 -29.26
C ASN A 324 -21.02 24.79 -27.97
N ILE A 325 -20.89 23.46 -28.08
CA ILE A 325 -20.86 22.50 -26.97
C ILE A 325 -19.43 22.33 -26.42
N PHE A 326 -19.28 21.52 -25.37
CA PHE A 326 -17.98 21.16 -24.81
C PHE A 326 -17.69 19.68 -25.00
N HIS A 327 -16.42 19.35 -25.25
CA HIS A 327 -15.91 17.99 -25.34
C HIS A 327 -14.65 17.80 -24.49
N THR A 328 -14.41 16.56 -24.09
CA THR A 328 -13.15 16.15 -23.44
C THR A 328 -12.86 14.69 -23.74
N ILE A 329 -11.62 14.26 -23.56
CA ILE A 329 -11.27 12.84 -23.54
C ILE A 329 -10.98 12.45 -22.09
N ILE A 330 -11.43 11.27 -21.70
CA ILE A 330 -11.22 10.72 -20.36
C ILE A 330 -10.18 9.59 -20.49
N PRO A 331 -8.98 9.74 -19.89
CA PRO A 331 -7.93 8.74 -20.02
C PRO A 331 -8.28 7.46 -19.25
N GLU A 332 -7.64 6.35 -19.62
CA GLU A 332 -7.79 5.08 -18.90
C GLU A 332 -7.23 5.22 -17.48
N SER A 333 -6.06 5.85 -17.34
CA SER A 333 -5.33 6.09 -16.09
C SER A 333 -5.01 7.57 -15.85
N ARG A 334 -5.13 8.04 -14.59
CA ARG A 334 -4.84 9.43 -14.17
C ARG A 334 -3.41 9.85 -14.48
N TYR A 335 -2.46 8.92 -14.37
CA TYR A 335 -1.07 9.16 -14.66
C TYR A 335 -0.59 8.20 -15.75
N VAL A 336 0.31 8.68 -16.60
CA VAL A 336 1.09 7.84 -17.51
C VAL A 336 2.56 8.22 -17.40
N ALA A 337 3.46 7.30 -17.75
CA ALA A 337 4.87 7.65 -17.88
C ALA A 337 5.47 7.07 -19.17
N LEU A 338 6.32 7.84 -19.84
CA LEU A 338 6.99 7.45 -21.09
C LEU A 338 8.47 7.19 -20.86
N ALA A 339 8.98 6.06 -21.38
CA ALA A 339 10.41 5.77 -21.44
C ALA A 339 11.17 6.86 -22.22
N GLU A 340 12.43 7.14 -21.87
CA GLU A 340 13.28 8.10 -22.61
C GLU A 340 13.41 7.74 -24.10
N ASN A 341 13.27 6.44 -24.42
CA ASN A 341 13.29 5.91 -25.78
C ASN A 341 11.92 5.91 -26.54
N ASN A 342 10.82 6.33 -25.90
CA ASN A 342 9.42 6.30 -26.41
C ASN A 342 8.87 4.94 -26.87
N ARG A 343 9.55 3.81 -26.64
CA ARG A 343 9.10 2.45 -27.03
C ARG A 343 8.25 1.76 -25.97
N GLN A 344 8.28 2.26 -24.73
CA GLN A 344 7.56 1.69 -23.59
C GLN A 344 6.85 2.79 -22.80
N TYR A 345 5.72 2.42 -22.19
CA TYR A 345 4.95 3.31 -21.33
C TYR A 345 4.43 2.59 -20.07
N LEU A 346 4.10 3.37 -19.05
CA LEU A 346 3.45 2.94 -17.82
C LEU A 346 2.06 3.60 -17.70
N LYS A 347 1.12 2.88 -17.09
CA LYS A 347 -0.20 3.39 -16.67
C LYS A 347 -0.26 3.33 -15.14
N LEU A 348 -0.57 4.44 -14.46
CA LEU A 348 -0.67 4.48 -13.00
C LEU A 348 -1.97 5.17 -12.56
N SER A 349 -2.66 4.61 -11.58
CA SER A 349 -3.87 5.22 -11.00
C SER A 349 -3.56 6.21 -9.86
N SER A 350 -2.46 6.00 -9.14
CA SER A 350 -1.93 6.87 -8.09
C SER A 350 -0.42 6.62 -7.92
N ILE A 351 0.29 7.63 -7.38
CA ILE A 351 1.71 7.59 -7.05
C ILE A 351 1.99 7.36 -5.55
N GLU A 352 0.96 7.24 -4.71
CA GLU A 352 1.05 7.11 -3.23
C GLU A 352 1.97 5.98 -2.72
N ARG A 353 2.23 4.96 -3.54
CA ARG A 353 3.07 3.80 -3.17
C ARG A 353 4.55 3.98 -3.54
N CYS A 354 4.89 5.01 -4.32
CA CYS A 354 6.26 5.26 -4.73
C CYS A 354 7.03 6.02 -3.62
N LYS A 355 8.31 5.67 -3.42
CA LYS A 355 9.22 6.36 -2.49
C LYS A 355 9.99 7.46 -3.23
N GLU A 356 10.12 8.63 -2.63
CA GLU A 356 11.05 9.66 -3.11
C GLU A 356 12.51 9.20 -2.93
N LEU A 357 13.35 9.40 -3.94
CA LEU A 357 14.78 9.04 -3.93
C LEU A 357 15.68 10.25 -3.67
N GLN A 358 15.42 11.28 -4.47
CA GLN A 358 16.09 12.58 -4.61
C GLN A 358 15.04 13.52 -5.24
N GLU A 359 15.33 14.82 -5.29
CA GLU A 359 14.46 15.82 -5.92
C GLU A 359 13.98 15.36 -7.32
N ASP A 360 12.69 15.55 -7.58
CA ASP A 360 11.94 15.15 -8.78
C ASP A 360 12.08 13.67 -9.23
N THR A 361 12.51 12.75 -8.35
CA THR A 361 12.72 11.33 -8.68
C THR A 361 12.00 10.36 -7.72
N LEU A 362 11.08 9.55 -8.28
CA LEU A 362 10.31 8.54 -7.57
C LEU A 362 10.80 7.11 -7.89
N LEU A 363 10.83 6.25 -6.88
CA LEU A 363 11.02 4.80 -6.99
C LEU A 363 9.68 4.08 -6.77
N CYS A 364 9.20 3.37 -7.77
CA CYS A 364 7.96 2.61 -7.71
C CYS A 364 8.25 1.11 -7.85
N SER A 365 7.58 0.27 -7.06
CA SER A 365 7.56 -1.19 -7.24
C SER A 365 6.33 -1.65 -8.02
N ASP A 366 6.35 -2.91 -8.47
CA ASP A 366 5.18 -3.62 -9.02
C ASP A 366 4.60 -2.97 -10.30
N LEU A 367 5.43 -2.26 -11.06
CA LEU A 367 5.08 -1.63 -12.33
C LEU A 367 5.60 -2.47 -13.51
N ILE A 368 4.74 -2.67 -14.50
CA ILE A 368 5.03 -3.44 -15.72
C ILE A 368 5.04 -2.49 -16.93
N PRO A 369 6.18 -2.33 -17.64
CA PRO A 369 6.23 -1.57 -18.89
C PRO A 369 5.42 -2.21 -20.02
N PHE A 370 4.53 -1.43 -20.63
CA PHE A 370 3.78 -1.82 -21.82
C PHE A 370 4.53 -1.38 -23.09
N PRO A 371 4.60 -2.22 -24.15
CA PRO A 371 5.19 -1.82 -25.43
C PRO A 371 4.28 -0.84 -26.20
N TYR A 372 4.91 0.04 -26.98
CA TYR A 372 4.23 1.04 -27.82
C TYR A 372 3.54 0.44 -29.08
N GLU A 373 3.40 -0.88 -29.21
CA GLU A 373 2.74 -1.51 -30.36
C GLU A 373 1.25 -1.16 -30.47
N ASN A 374 0.58 -0.96 -29.34
CA ASN A 374 -0.86 -0.71 -29.30
C ASN A 374 -1.24 0.29 -28.18
N PRO A 375 -0.88 1.58 -28.31
CA PRO A 375 -1.10 2.58 -27.27
C PRO A 375 -2.59 2.96 -27.13
N PRO A 376 -3.02 3.41 -25.93
CA PRO A 376 -4.28 4.12 -25.76
C PRO A 376 -4.20 5.54 -26.34
N CYS A 377 -5.33 6.23 -26.46
CA CYS A 377 -5.40 7.59 -27.02
C CYS A 377 -4.39 8.54 -26.36
N GLU A 378 -4.37 8.61 -25.03
CA GLU A 378 -3.55 9.56 -24.27
C GLU A 378 -2.02 9.35 -24.46
N ILE A 379 -1.58 8.13 -24.72
CA ILE A 379 -0.17 7.84 -25.03
C ILE A 379 0.16 8.24 -26.47
N GLU A 380 -0.74 7.96 -27.43
CA GLU A 380 -0.53 8.32 -28.84
C GLU A 380 -0.54 9.83 -29.06
N VAL A 381 -1.44 10.55 -28.38
CA VAL A 381 -1.55 12.01 -28.39
C VAL A 381 -0.29 12.68 -27.84
N LEU A 382 0.27 12.15 -26.74
CA LEU A 382 1.49 12.67 -26.13
C LEU A 382 2.75 12.41 -26.97
N THR A 383 2.76 11.38 -27.83
CA THR A 383 3.95 10.93 -28.58
C THR A 383 3.95 11.28 -30.06
N LYS A 384 2.80 11.24 -30.74
CA LYS A 384 2.65 11.61 -32.15
C LYS A 384 2.09 13.02 -32.36
N LEU A 385 1.60 13.67 -31.31
CA LEU A 385 0.90 14.96 -31.37
C LEU A 385 -0.35 14.91 -32.28
N GLN A 386 -1.02 13.76 -32.32
CA GLN A 386 -2.19 13.48 -33.17
C GLN A 386 -3.22 12.62 -32.42
N ALA A 387 -4.50 12.84 -32.70
CA ALA A 387 -5.59 11.98 -32.27
C ALA A 387 -5.82 10.82 -33.26
N ASN A 388 -6.38 9.71 -32.79
CA ASN A 388 -6.71 8.53 -33.58
C ASN A 388 -8.20 8.14 -33.38
N GLU A 389 -8.66 7.08 -34.06
CA GLU A 389 -10.03 6.55 -33.92
C GLU A 389 -10.36 6.01 -32.51
N ARG A 390 -9.38 5.90 -31.61
CA ARG A 390 -9.55 5.44 -30.22
C ARG A 390 -9.83 6.61 -29.27
N CYS A 391 -9.59 7.84 -29.70
CA CYS A 391 -9.81 9.07 -28.96
C CYS A 391 -11.30 9.44 -28.91
N HIS A 392 -12.09 8.67 -28.18
CA HIS A 392 -13.54 8.87 -28.05
C HIS A 392 -13.86 10.12 -27.21
N PRO A 393 -14.49 11.17 -27.77
CA PRO A 393 -14.79 12.39 -27.05
C PRO A 393 -16.14 12.28 -26.31
N VAL A 394 -16.17 12.68 -25.04
CA VAL A 394 -17.40 12.83 -24.26
C VAL A 394 -17.95 14.23 -24.47
N LEU A 395 -19.21 14.34 -24.92
CA LEU A 395 -19.88 15.61 -25.23
C LEU A 395 -20.85 16.04 -24.13
N PHE A 396 -20.78 17.30 -23.72
CA PHE A 396 -21.64 17.90 -22.70
C PHE A 396 -21.73 19.43 -22.89
N ASP A 397 -22.47 20.09 -22.01
CA ASP A 397 -22.45 21.55 -21.89
C ASP A 397 -22.05 21.95 -20.47
N ILE A 398 -21.58 23.18 -20.27
CA ILE A 398 -21.23 23.74 -18.95
C ILE A 398 -21.98 25.06 -18.70
N GLU A 399 -22.20 25.42 -17.43
CA GLU A 399 -22.92 26.66 -17.10
C GLU A 399 -21.99 27.88 -16.92
N ASP A 400 -20.85 27.72 -16.25
CA ASP A 400 -19.98 28.80 -15.79
C ASP A 400 -18.48 28.60 -16.17
N TYR A 401 -17.62 28.39 -15.16
CA TYR A 401 -16.16 28.31 -15.26
C TYR A 401 -15.59 27.40 -14.16
N ASN A 402 -14.34 26.94 -14.31
CA ASN A 402 -13.60 26.17 -13.30
C ASN A 402 -12.14 26.63 -13.21
N VAL A 403 -11.49 26.38 -12.06
CA VAL A 403 -10.08 26.72 -11.78
C VAL A 403 -9.38 25.51 -11.16
N GLN A 404 -8.62 24.77 -11.96
CA GLN A 404 -7.77 23.67 -11.49
C GLN A 404 -6.38 24.22 -11.11
N LYS A 405 -5.84 23.84 -9.95
CA LYS A 405 -4.45 24.15 -9.57
C LYS A 405 -3.48 23.13 -10.19
N LEU A 406 -2.32 23.62 -10.62
CA LEU A 406 -1.16 22.88 -11.09
C LEU A 406 0.07 23.12 -10.17
N LYS A 407 1.22 22.50 -10.48
CA LYS A 407 2.53 22.80 -9.87
C LYS A 407 2.99 24.24 -10.17
N SER A 408 4.07 24.67 -9.51
CA SER A 408 4.87 25.85 -9.88
C SER A 408 4.09 27.16 -10.04
N ASN A 409 3.09 27.38 -9.17
CA ASN A 409 2.16 28.51 -9.18
C ASN A 409 1.46 28.76 -10.54
N LYS A 410 0.91 27.67 -11.11
CA LYS A 410 0.08 27.67 -12.32
C LYS A 410 -1.35 27.19 -12.02
N TRP A 411 -2.31 27.61 -12.84
CA TRP A 411 -3.70 27.18 -12.81
C TRP A 411 -4.28 27.05 -14.22
N ILE A 412 -5.09 26.02 -14.47
CA ILE A 412 -5.94 25.94 -15.66
C ILE A 412 -7.25 26.64 -15.33
N VAL A 413 -7.62 27.64 -16.14
CA VAL A 413 -8.93 28.30 -16.07
C VAL A 413 -9.76 27.89 -17.28
N ILE A 414 -10.88 27.23 -17.04
CA ILE A 414 -11.86 26.80 -18.06
C ILE A 414 -13.05 27.74 -18.00
N THR A 415 -13.53 28.27 -19.13
CA THR A 415 -14.71 29.16 -19.14
C THR A 415 -15.52 29.08 -20.43
N LYS A 416 -16.84 29.23 -20.31
CA LYS A 416 -17.78 29.36 -21.45
C LYS A 416 -18.07 30.81 -21.85
N LYS A 417 -17.79 31.76 -20.97
CA LYS A 417 -18.16 33.18 -21.07
C LYS A 417 -16.94 34.06 -20.76
N GLN A 418 -17.06 35.37 -21.04
CA GLN A 418 -16.08 36.35 -20.58
C GLN A 418 -16.00 36.35 -19.05
N LEU A 419 -14.80 36.10 -18.52
CA LEU A 419 -14.50 35.92 -17.10
C LEU A 419 -13.42 36.92 -16.68
N PRO A 420 -13.70 37.86 -15.75
CA PRO A 420 -12.69 38.76 -15.22
C PRO A 420 -11.80 38.05 -14.20
N ILE A 421 -10.49 38.29 -14.34
CA ILE A 421 -9.43 37.90 -13.41
C ILE A 421 -8.79 39.17 -12.87
N THR A 422 -8.92 39.44 -11.57
CA THR A 422 -8.35 40.62 -10.91
C THR A 422 -7.17 40.21 -10.03
N GLN A 423 -5.95 40.56 -10.45
CA GLN A 423 -4.72 40.31 -9.69
C GLN A 423 -4.45 41.42 -8.65
N THR A 424 -3.78 41.05 -7.54
CA THR A 424 -3.23 41.96 -6.52
C THR A 424 -1.85 41.45 -6.09
N CYS A 425 -0.82 42.28 -6.22
CA CYS A 425 0.58 41.96 -5.86
C CYS A 425 1.15 43.06 -4.94
N PRO A 426 2.14 42.78 -4.06
CA PRO A 426 2.51 43.69 -2.95
C PRO A 426 2.98 45.10 -3.34
N PHE A 427 3.47 45.29 -4.57
CA PHE A 427 4.03 46.57 -5.04
C PHE A 427 3.31 47.14 -6.28
N ASN A 428 2.18 46.56 -6.68
CA ASN A 428 1.43 46.96 -7.88
C ASN A 428 -0.05 47.22 -7.55
N SER A 429 -0.63 48.20 -8.23
CA SER A 429 -2.08 48.39 -8.21
C SER A 429 -2.80 47.14 -8.76
N PRO A 430 -4.03 46.84 -8.30
CA PRO A 430 -4.82 45.75 -8.86
C PRO A 430 -5.05 45.93 -10.36
N LYS A 431 -5.01 44.84 -11.11
CA LYS A 431 -5.25 44.83 -12.57
C LYS A 431 -6.28 43.77 -12.91
N THR A 432 -7.27 44.11 -13.72
CA THR A 432 -8.28 43.18 -14.20
C THR A 432 -8.02 42.86 -15.66
N ILE A 433 -7.95 41.56 -15.97
CA ILE A 433 -7.84 41.02 -17.33
C ILE A 433 -9.10 40.19 -17.58
N ILE A 434 -9.69 40.26 -18.76
CA ILE A 434 -10.85 39.43 -19.14
C ILE A 434 -10.35 38.33 -20.07
N ILE A 435 -10.71 37.07 -19.77
CA ILE A 435 -10.50 35.93 -20.66
C ILE A 435 -11.84 35.39 -21.16
N ASP A 436 -11.86 34.85 -22.37
CA ASP A 436 -13.05 34.33 -23.06
C ASP A 436 -12.92 32.86 -23.50
N ARG A 437 -11.76 32.25 -23.23
CA ARG A 437 -11.37 30.89 -23.62
C ARG A 437 -10.47 30.25 -22.56
N ASN A 438 -10.41 28.91 -22.60
CA ASN A 438 -9.55 28.12 -21.71
C ASN A 438 -8.11 28.64 -21.76
N SER A 439 -7.51 28.86 -20.59
CA SER A 439 -6.19 29.50 -20.47
C SER A 439 -5.40 28.95 -19.28
N ILE A 440 -4.08 28.88 -19.43
CA ILE A 440 -3.14 28.69 -18.30
C ILE A 440 -2.86 30.07 -17.70
N PHE A 441 -3.07 30.20 -16.39
CA PHE A 441 -2.75 31.38 -15.59
C PHE A 441 -1.54 31.08 -14.71
N THR A 442 -0.45 31.82 -14.90
CA THR A 442 0.81 31.67 -14.13
C THR A 442 1.07 32.94 -13.32
N MET A 443 1.41 32.80 -12.03
CA MET A 443 1.52 33.94 -11.11
C MET A 443 2.76 33.85 -10.23
N LYS A 444 3.51 34.95 -10.09
CA LYS A 444 4.69 34.99 -9.19
C LYS A 444 4.30 34.85 -7.71
N PRO A 445 5.19 34.29 -6.86
CA PRO A 445 5.02 34.23 -5.41
C PRO A 445 4.58 35.57 -4.78
N LYS A 446 3.79 35.50 -3.71
CA LYS A 446 3.23 36.65 -2.95
C LYS A 446 2.17 37.48 -3.69
N CYS A 447 1.88 37.20 -4.95
CA CYS A 447 0.66 37.69 -5.60
C CYS A 447 -0.57 36.85 -5.21
N SER A 448 -1.74 37.45 -5.41
CA SER A 448 -3.05 36.79 -5.32
C SER A 448 -3.95 37.23 -6.47
N ALA A 449 -4.97 36.45 -6.81
CA ALA A 449 -5.93 36.82 -7.85
C ALA A 449 -7.35 36.35 -7.51
N PHE A 450 -8.34 37.14 -7.93
CA PHE A 450 -9.75 36.76 -7.94
C PHE A 450 -10.15 36.36 -9.36
N ILE A 451 -10.52 35.09 -9.55
CA ILE A 451 -11.04 34.54 -10.81
C ILE A 451 -12.55 34.37 -10.62
N GLY A 452 -13.33 35.33 -11.14
CA GLY A 452 -14.74 35.47 -10.76
C GLY A 452 -14.88 35.65 -9.24
N THR A 453 -15.48 34.67 -8.56
CA THR A 453 -15.61 34.62 -7.09
C THR A 453 -14.52 33.81 -6.36
N ILE A 454 -13.63 33.12 -7.09
CA ILE A 454 -12.60 32.25 -6.49
C ILE A 454 -11.34 33.06 -6.23
N GLN A 455 -10.83 33.07 -4.99
CA GLN A 455 -9.55 33.68 -4.65
C GLN A 455 -8.42 32.62 -4.67
N ILE A 456 -7.34 32.91 -5.37
CA ILE A 456 -6.11 32.09 -5.39
C ILE A 456 -4.89 32.90 -4.91
N HIS A 457 -3.91 32.20 -4.35
CA HIS A 457 -2.69 32.77 -3.78
C HIS A 457 -1.46 32.02 -4.29
N ALA A 458 -0.40 32.75 -4.65
CA ALA A 458 0.86 32.15 -5.06
C ALA A 458 1.78 31.91 -3.86
N GLN A 459 2.27 30.68 -3.73
CA GLN A 459 3.11 30.22 -2.62
C GLN A 459 4.57 30.65 -2.81
N GLU A 460 5.33 30.76 -1.71
CA GLU A 460 6.80 30.83 -1.80
C GLU A 460 7.36 29.43 -2.05
N ASP A 461 7.43 29.05 -3.32
CA ASP A 461 8.11 27.83 -3.73
C ASP A 461 9.62 27.96 -3.41
N LYS A 462 10.22 26.92 -2.82
CA LYS A 462 11.68 26.81 -2.81
C LYS A 462 12.15 26.68 -4.25
N THR A 463 13.15 27.47 -4.64
CA THR A 463 13.58 27.56 -6.04
C THR A 463 14.29 26.30 -6.53
N THR A 464 13.53 25.33 -7.05
CA THR A 464 14.06 24.39 -8.04
C THR A 464 14.31 25.15 -9.34
N ASN A 465 15.58 25.37 -9.69
CA ASN A 465 15.97 26.06 -10.92
C ASN A 465 15.86 25.12 -12.13
N HIS A 466 14.67 24.57 -12.34
CA HIS A 466 14.36 23.66 -13.42
C HIS A 466 13.34 24.31 -14.34
N SER A 467 13.75 24.53 -15.59
CA SER A 467 12.82 24.80 -16.68
C SER A 467 12.03 23.52 -16.94
N GLU A 468 10.94 23.35 -16.19
CA GLU A 468 9.86 22.41 -16.49
C GLU A 468 9.37 22.70 -17.92
N SER A 469 9.93 21.99 -18.89
CA SER A 469 9.55 22.08 -20.29
C SER A 469 8.16 21.49 -20.43
N GLU A 470 7.15 22.37 -20.33
CA GLU A 470 5.74 22.06 -20.54
C GLU A 470 5.57 21.42 -21.92
N VAL A 471 5.46 20.10 -21.96
CA VAL A 471 5.02 19.40 -23.17
C VAL A 471 3.51 19.61 -23.24
N ILE A 472 3.11 20.66 -23.95
CA ILE A 472 1.73 20.88 -24.38
C ILE A 472 1.65 20.40 -25.83
N PRO A 473 1.11 19.19 -26.11
CA PRO A 473 0.75 18.81 -27.46
C PRO A 473 -0.28 19.81 -28.00
N SER A 474 0.11 20.70 -28.91
CA SER A 474 -0.84 21.56 -29.62
C SER A 474 -1.52 20.74 -30.71
N VAL A 475 -2.46 19.88 -30.29
CA VAL A 475 -3.19 18.97 -31.18
C VAL A 475 -4.46 19.67 -31.63
N TYR A 476 -4.58 19.81 -32.95
CA TYR A 476 -5.86 20.14 -33.56
C TYR A 476 -6.72 18.88 -33.66
N TYR A 477 -7.91 18.91 -33.06
CA TYR A 477 -8.85 17.81 -33.03
C TYR A 477 -10.28 18.34 -33.12
N ASP A 478 -10.92 18.10 -34.26
CA ASP A 478 -12.34 18.31 -34.42
C ASP A 478 -13.07 17.00 -34.10
N CYS A 479 -13.76 16.99 -32.95
CA CYS A 479 -14.51 15.84 -32.46
C CYS A 479 -15.73 15.47 -33.31
N CYS A 480 -16.18 16.39 -34.17
CA CYS A 480 -17.60 16.62 -34.33
C CYS A 480 -18.02 16.97 -35.77
N GLU A 481 -17.10 16.91 -36.75
CA GLU A 481 -17.35 17.23 -38.17
C GLU A 481 -18.60 16.57 -38.77
N ASN A 482 -18.93 15.37 -38.32
CA ASN A 482 -20.04 14.56 -38.85
C ASN A 482 -21.34 14.66 -38.02
N MET A 483 -21.42 15.50 -37.00
CA MET A 483 -22.61 15.63 -36.15
C MET A 483 -23.61 16.68 -36.66
N VAL A 484 -24.90 16.32 -36.64
CA VAL A 484 -25.98 17.20 -37.12
C VAL A 484 -26.49 18.09 -35.97
N PRO A 485 -26.55 19.43 -36.12
CA PRO A 485 -26.87 20.36 -35.03
C PRO A 485 -28.18 20.13 -34.26
N SER A 486 -29.12 19.38 -34.83
CA SER A 486 -30.43 19.09 -34.23
C SER A 486 -30.38 18.19 -32.99
N GLN A 487 -29.29 17.43 -32.76
CA GLN A 487 -29.21 16.52 -31.60
C GLN A 487 -28.80 17.19 -30.28
N HIS A 488 -28.17 18.38 -30.31
CA HIS A 488 -27.55 18.96 -29.10
C HIS A 488 -28.54 19.64 -28.14
N HIS A 489 -29.78 19.89 -28.56
CA HIS A 489 -30.81 20.65 -27.82
C HIS A 489 -31.34 19.97 -26.53
N GLN A 490 -30.80 18.80 -26.16
CA GLN A 490 -31.21 18.02 -24.99
C GLN A 490 -30.08 17.80 -23.95
N LEU A 491 -28.86 18.30 -24.21
CA LEU A 491 -27.75 18.16 -23.26
C LEU A 491 -27.99 19.05 -22.02
N LYS A 492 -28.12 18.42 -20.85
CA LYS A 492 -28.24 19.13 -19.57
C LYS A 492 -26.86 19.66 -19.14
N PRO A 493 -26.71 20.97 -18.84
CA PRO A 493 -25.40 21.52 -18.52
C PRO A 493 -24.85 21.02 -17.18
N LEU A 494 -23.53 20.86 -17.14
CA LEU A 494 -22.75 20.45 -15.98
C LEU A 494 -22.25 21.69 -15.21
N LYS A 495 -22.41 21.67 -13.89
CA LYS A 495 -21.78 22.65 -13.00
C LYS A 495 -20.38 22.17 -12.65
N ILE A 496 -19.37 22.90 -13.10
CA ILE A 496 -17.95 22.53 -12.99
C ILE A 496 -17.19 23.32 -11.93
N ASN A 497 -17.84 24.29 -11.29
CA ASN A 497 -17.24 25.39 -10.52
C ASN A 497 -16.47 24.94 -9.24
N THR A 498 -16.60 23.67 -8.87
CA THR A 498 -15.92 23.01 -7.73
C THR A 498 -15.52 21.57 -8.08
N LEU A 499 -15.40 21.22 -9.36
CA LEU A 499 -15.09 19.87 -9.82
C LEU A 499 -13.58 19.75 -10.07
N ASN A 500 -12.88 18.87 -9.35
CA ASN A 500 -11.51 18.50 -9.75
C ASN A 500 -11.59 17.83 -11.13
N LEU A 501 -10.71 18.20 -12.06
CA LEU A 501 -10.70 17.62 -13.41
C LEU A 501 -10.44 16.10 -13.39
N ASP A 502 -9.77 15.59 -12.35
CA ASP A 502 -9.67 14.15 -12.07
C ASP A 502 -11.02 13.43 -11.91
N ASP A 503 -12.05 14.12 -11.40
CA ASP A 503 -13.35 13.54 -11.06
C ASP A 503 -14.32 13.53 -12.25
N LEU A 504 -13.91 14.04 -13.42
CA LEU A 504 -14.73 14.04 -14.63
C LEU A 504 -15.17 12.64 -15.06
N LYS A 505 -14.38 11.59 -14.76
CA LYS A 505 -14.77 10.17 -14.95
C LYS A 505 -16.01 9.77 -14.13
N THR A 506 -16.18 10.36 -12.95
CA THR A 506 -17.37 10.19 -12.10
C THR A 506 -18.55 11.05 -12.58
N ALA A 507 -18.28 12.17 -13.25
CA ALA A 507 -19.31 12.97 -13.92
C ALA A 507 -19.83 12.26 -15.19
N GLU A 508 -18.94 11.66 -15.99
CA GLU A 508 -19.28 10.89 -17.19
C GLU A 508 -20.20 9.71 -16.86
N PHE A 509 -19.86 8.88 -15.87
CA PHE A 509 -20.72 7.76 -15.45
C PHE A 509 -22.15 8.22 -15.14
N LYS A 510 -22.31 9.37 -14.47
CA LYS A 510 -23.61 9.97 -14.16
C LYS A 510 -24.28 10.54 -15.41
N LEU A 511 -23.56 11.19 -16.31
CA LEU A 511 -24.09 11.72 -17.58
C LEU A 511 -24.58 10.59 -18.50
N ASN A 512 -23.81 9.51 -18.64
CA ASN A 512 -24.21 8.32 -19.38
C ASN A 512 -25.41 7.63 -18.72
N GLN A 513 -25.44 7.52 -17.39
CA GLN A 513 -26.61 7.00 -16.66
C GLN A 513 -27.87 7.87 -16.88
N TYR A 514 -27.74 9.19 -16.91
CA TYR A 514 -28.86 10.09 -17.25
C TYR A 514 -29.26 9.99 -18.73
N LYS A 515 -28.31 9.80 -19.65
CA LYS A 515 -28.59 9.58 -21.07
C LYS A 515 -29.37 8.28 -21.27
N ASP A 516 -28.92 7.17 -20.67
CA ASP A 516 -29.63 5.89 -20.66
C ASP A 516 -31.06 5.99 -20.12
N GLN A 517 -31.30 6.87 -19.14
CA GLN A 517 -32.63 7.15 -18.61
C GLN A 517 -33.48 7.99 -19.57
N LEU A 518 -32.88 8.99 -20.22
CA LEU A 518 -33.55 9.84 -21.22
C LEU A 518 -33.88 9.06 -22.50
N ASP A 519 -32.98 8.20 -22.99
CA ASP A 519 -33.21 7.35 -24.17
C ASP A 519 -34.29 6.29 -23.88
N LYS A 520 -34.42 5.81 -22.63
CA LYS A 520 -35.54 4.95 -22.18
C LYS A 520 -36.87 5.71 -22.10
N LEU A 521 -36.86 6.99 -21.71
CA LEU A 521 -38.05 7.85 -21.70
C LEU A 521 -38.47 8.31 -23.10
N GLY A 522 -37.51 8.48 -24.03
CA GLY A 522 -37.77 8.83 -25.43
C GLY A 522 -38.31 7.67 -26.26
N ASN A 523 -37.87 6.44 -25.97
CA ASN A 523 -38.22 5.22 -26.72
C ASN A 523 -39.28 4.35 -26.03
N GLU A 524 -40.22 4.92 -25.28
CA GLU A 524 -41.42 4.17 -24.88
C GLU A 524 -42.19 3.70 -26.14
N PRO A 525 -42.52 2.41 -26.27
CA PRO A 525 -43.18 1.90 -27.46
C PRO A 525 -44.59 2.49 -27.60
N PHE A 526 -44.93 2.93 -28.82
CA PHE A 526 -46.17 3.63 -29.20
C PHE A 526 -47.46 3.04 -28.60
N ALA A 527 -47.51 1.72 -28.42
CA ALA A 527 -48.62 1.00 -27.80
C ALA A 527 -48.96 1.51 -26.38
N HIS A 528 -47.97 1.87 -25.56
CA HIS A 528 -48.20 2.22 -24.15
C HIS A 528 -48.86 3.60 -24.00
N ARG A 529 -48.53 4.55 -24.89
CA ARG A 529 -49.08 5.91 -24.92
C ARG A 529 -50.55 5.96 -25.37
N HIS A 530 -50.97 4.97 -26.17
CA HIS A 530 -52.35 4.83 -26.66
C HIS A 530 -53.19 3.78 -25.92
N LEU A 531 -52.63 3.15 -24.87
CA LEU A 531 -53.28 2.03 -24.17
C LEU A 531 -54.61 2.46 -23.52
N SER A 532 -54.73 3.69 -23.05
CA SER A 532 -55.99 4.27 -22.56
C SER A 532 -57.03 4.52 -23.67
N THR A 533 -56.60 4.92 -24.87
CA THR A 533 -57.50 5.15 -26.01
C THR A 533 -58.02 3.82 -26.58
N PHE A 534 -57.18 2.79 -26.68
CA PHE A 534 -57.62 1.43 -27.00
C PHE A 534 -58.53 0.83 -25.92
N ALA A 535 -58.25 1.05 -24.63
CA ALA A 535 -59.15 0.63 -23.54
C ALA A 535 -60.55 1.26 -23.67
N VAL A 536 -60.65 2.58 -23.91
CA VAL A 536 -61.94 3.24 -24.13
C VAL A 536 -62.67 2.67 -25.35
N ILE A 537 -61.98 2.45 -26.47
CA ILE A 537 -62.58 1.87 -27.68
C ILE A 537 -63.12 0.45 -27.41
N THR A 538 -62.37 -0.40 -26.71
CA THR A 538 -62.85 -1.76 -26.36
C THR A 538 -64.04 -1.73 -25.42
N ILE A 539 -64.10 -0.81 -24.45
CA ILE A 539 -65.27 -0.62 -23.57
C ILE A 539 -66.50 -0.16 -24.37
N VAL A 540 -66.34 0.72 -25.36
CA VAL A 540 -67.43 1.14 -26.26
C VAL A 540 -67.92 -0.04 -27.12
N ILE A 541 -67.03 -0.87 -27.65
CA ILE A 541 -67.40 -2.06 -28.43
C ILE A 541 -68.12 -3.10 -27.55
N ILE A 542 -67.62 -3.36 -26.33
CA ILE A 542 -68.23 -4.32 -25.39
C ILE A 542 -69.61 -3.82 -24.93
N SER A 543 -69.77 -2.54 -24.61
CA SER A 543 -71.08 -1.97 -24.24
C SER A 543 -72.06 -1.96 -25.41
N ALA A 544 -71.61 -1.70 -26.64
CA ALA A 544 -72.44 -1.84 -27.84
C ALA A 544 -72.87 -3.30 -28.08
N LEU A 545 -71.98 -4.28 -27.87
CA LEU A 545 -72.31 -5.71 -27.94
C LEU A 545 -73.29 -6.14 -26.84
N LEU A 546 -73.13 -5.66 -25.61
CA LEU A 546 -74.07 -5.92 -24.50
C LEU A 546 -75.44 -5.26 -24.75
N PHE A 547 -75.46 -4.07 -25.37
CA PHE A 547 -76.70 -3.43 -25.80
C PHE A 547 -77.38 -4.24 -26.92
N TYR A 548 -76.64 -4.67 -27.94
CA TYR A 548 -77.16 -5.55 -28.99
C TYR A 548 -77.73 -6.86 -28.43
N ILE A 549 -77.00 -7.53 -27.53
CA ILE A 549 -77.42 -8.79 -26.89
C ILE A 549 -78.65 -8.59 -25.99
N THR A 550 -78.76 -7.48 -25.27
CA THR A 550 -79.96 -7.18 -24.47
C THR A 550 -81.16 -6.81 -25.34
N CYS A 551 -80.99 -6.04 -26.42
CA CYS A 551 -82.04 -5.82 -27.42
C CYS A 551 -82.53 -7.13 -28.07
N PHE A 552 -81.62 -8.08 -28.34
CA PHE A 552 -81.96 -9.38 -28.94
C PHE A 552 -82.66 -10.31 -27.93
N LYS A 553 -82.26 -10.32 -26.66
CA LYS A 553 -82.86 -11.16 -25.60
C LYS A 553 -84.17 -10.59 -25.02
N CYS A 554 -84.34 -9.27 -24.96
CA CYS A 554 -85.56 -8.63 -24.46
C CYS A 554 -86.68 -8.53 -25.53
N GLY A 555 -86.48 -9.08 -26.73
CA GLY A 555 -87.53 -9.25 -27.74
C GLY A 555 -88.03 -7.97 -28.42
N LEU A 556 -87.50 -6.79 -28.10
CA LEU A 556 -87.97 -5.49 -28.64
C LEU A 556 -87.96 -5.44 -30.19
N LEU A 557 -87.05 -6.18 -30.84
CA LEU A 557 -86.97 -6.26 -32.29
C LEU A 557 -88.08 -7.10 -32.97
N LYS A 558 -88.95 -7.78 -32.21
CA LYS A 558 -90.17 -8.40 -32.77
C LYS A 558 -91.32 -7.41 -33.00
N GLY A 559 -91.17 -6.14 -32.58
CA GLY A 559 -92.16 -5.08 -32.85
C GLY A 559 -92.02 -4.38 -34.20
N LEU A 560 -90.93 -4.60 -34.95
CA LEU A 560 -90.57 -3.81 -36.15
C LEU A 560 -90.76 -4.52 -37.49
N ILE A 561 -91.17 -5.79 -37.51
CA ILE A 561 -91.43 -6.58 -38.72
C ILE A 561 -92.92 -6.99 -38.81
N GLY A 562 -93.80 -6.17 -38.22
CA GLY A 562 -95.25 -6.32 -38.25
C GLY A 562 -95.99 -5.22 -39.03
N TYR A 563 -95.29 -4.24 -39.59
CA TYR A 563 -95.88 -3.06 -40.26
C TYR A 563 -96.03 -3.21 -41.78
N PHE A 564 -96.47 -4.40 -42.22
CA PHE A 564 -97.07 -4.61 -43.54
C PHE A 564 -98.44 -5.27 -43.35
N THR A 565 -99.46 -4.74 -44.04
CA THR A 565 -100.90 -5.11 -43.99
C THR A 565 -101.69 -4.70 -42.72
N GLY A 566 -103.00 -4.42 -42.87
CA GLY A 566 -103.97 -4.66 -41.77
C GLY A 566 -104.68 -3.48 -41.08
N SER A 567 -105.39 -2.64 -41.84
CA SER A 567 -106.35 -1.59 -41.43
C SER A 567 -107.15 -1.73 -40.10
N ARG A 568 -107.17 -0.62 -39.33
CA ARG A 568 -108.22 -0.09 -38.40
C ARG A 568 -108.45 -0.77 -37.01
N PRO A 569 -108.91 0.01 -35.99
CA PRO A 569 -109.11 -0.44 -34.60
C PRO A 569 -110.59 -0.69 -34.22
N ASN A 570 -110.83 -1.19 -33.00
CA ASN A 570 -111.67 -0.51 -31.98
C ASN A 570 -111.57 -1.15 -30.57
N ASP A 571 -111.78 -0.31 -29.55
CA ASP A 571 -112.36 -0.52 -28.19
C ASP A 571 -112.11 -1.80 -27.34
N GLY A 572 -111.83 -1.59 -26.03
CA GLY A 572 -112.29 -2.52 -24.97
C GLY A 572 -111.37 -2.78 -23.74
N PRO A 573 -111.80 -2.45 -22.50
CA PRO A 573 -111.21 -2.95 -21.23
C PRO A 573 -111.91 -4.28 -20.78
N PRO A 574 -111.58 -4.98 -19.64
CA PRO A 574 -111.00 -4.46 -18.38
C PRO A 574 -110.05 -5.41 -17.57
N ARG A 575 -109.91 -5.08 -16.26
CA ARG A 575 -109.13 -5.67 -15.14
C ARG A 575 -109.74 -6.99 -14.58
N PRO A 576 -109.28 -7.57 -13.44
CA PRO A 576 -107.93 -7.85 -12.89
C PRO A 576 -107.74 -9.33 -12.42
N GLY A 577 -106.55 -9.70 -11.90
CA GLY A 577 -106.34 -10.97 -11.16
C GLY A 577 -105.13 -10.93 -10.20
N ARG A 578 -105.12 -11.73 -9.13
CA ARG A 578 -104.03 -11.82 -8.10
C ARG A 578 -103.44 -13.22 -8.01
N CYS A 579 -102.18 -13.34 -7.59
CA CYS A 579 -101.67 -14.51 -6.86
C CYS A 579 -100.53 -14.13 -5.88
N CYS A 580 -100.52 -14.80 -4.73
CA CYS A 580 -99.44 -14.91 -3.74
C CYS A 580 -98.97 -16.42 -3.77
N PRO A 581 -97.92 -16.93 -3.07
CA PRO A 581 -97.48 -16.59 -1.71
C PRO A 581 -95.94 -16.58 -1.51
N GLN A 582 -95.43 -17.20 -0.43
CA GLN A 582 -94.21 -16.80 0.29
C GLN A 582 -93.62 -17.97 1.15
N ILE A 583 -92.35 -17.85 1.57
CA ILE A 583 -91.63 -18.58 2.67
C ILE A 583 -91.26 -20.08 2.43
N PHE A 584 -89.96 -20.46 2.52
CA PHE A 584 -89.35 -21.29 3.61
C PHE A 584 -87.86 -21.68 3.42
N ASN A 585 -87.19 -21.96 4.54
CA ASN A 585 -85.78 -22.39 4.69
C ASN A 585 -85.63 -23.92 4.63
N TYR A 586 -84.40 -24.44 4.46
CA TYR A 586 -83.70 -25.27 5.48
C TYR A 586 -82.22 -25.54 5.10
N CYS A 587 -81.43 -26.14 6.01
CA CYS A 587 -79.96 -26.25 5.93
C CYS A 587 -79.42 -27.70 5.96
N ASN A 588 -78.12 -27.82 5.63
CA ASN A 588 -77.11 -28.75 6.21
C ASN A 588 -76.94 -30.17 5.61
N ILE A 589 -75.67 -30.65 5.51
CA ILE A 589 -75.12 -31.96 5.97
C ILE A 589 -73.79 -32.38 5.25
N ARG A 590 -72.67 -32.50 6.02
CA ARG A 590 -71.51 -33.46 5.95
C ARG A 590 -70.70 -33.71 4.63
N SER A 591 -69.52 -34.37 4.60
CA SER A 591 -68.32 -34.48 5.48
C SER A 591 -67.24 -35.43 4.86
N ASN A 592 -65.95 -35.27 5.22
CA ASN A 592 -64.83 -36.28 5.13
C ASN A 592 -64.23 -36.63 3.73
N VAL A 593 -63.05 -37.28 3.57
CA VAL A 593 -61.65 -37.01 4.07
C VAL A 593 -60.62 -38.02 3.48
N SER A 594 -59.37 -37.58 3.25
CA SER A 594 -58.09 -38.36 3.10
C SER A 594 -57.76 -39.15 1.81
N ARG A 595 -56.60 -38.85 1.18
CA ARG A 595 -55.33 -39.62 1.31
C ARG A 595 -54.08 -38.90 0.75
N ARG A 596 -52.90 -39.34 1.24
CA ARG A 596 -51.50 -38.98 0.85
C ARG A 596 -50.95 -39.99 -0.21
N PRO A 597 -49.74 -39.90 -0.83
CA PRO A 597 -48.42 -39.42 -0.30
C PRO A 597 -47.60 -38.59 -1.36
N SER A 598 -46.28 -38.29 -1.35
CA SER A 598 -45.12 -38.20 -0.38
C SER A 598 -43.90 -37.55 -1.10
N ILE A 599 -42.76 -37.35 -0.40
CA ILE A 599 -41.39 -37.02 -0.89
C ILE A 599 -41.15 -35.54 -1.29
N HIS A 600 -39.96 -34.93 -1.11
CA HIS A 600 -39.06 -34.71 0.04
C HIS A 600 -37.78 -33.98 -0.47
N ILE A 601 -37.33 -32.91 0.21
CA ILE A 601 -35.92 -32.43 0.34
C ILE A 601 -35.25 -31.97 -0.99
N GLU A 602 -34.34 -30.99 -1.10
CA GLU A 602 -33.49 -30.15 -0.22
C GLU A 602 -33.94 -28.66 -0.27
N ALA A 603 -33.69 -27.69 0.65
CA ALA A 603 -32.64 -27.40 1.66
C ALA A 603 -31.29 -26.89 1.05
N ASP A 604 -30.67 -25.78 1.43
CA ASP A 604 -30.88 -24.74 2.47
C ASP A 604 -31.21 -23.36 1.80
N ASP A 605 -31.59 -22.24 2.44
CA ASP A 605 -31.11 -21.53 3.64
C ASP A 605 -29.64 -21.02 3.52
N HIS A 606 -29.22 -19.85 4.03
CA HIS A 606 -29.83 -18.92 5.00
C HIS A 606 -29.88 -17.45 4.55
N SER A 607 -30.70 -16.67 5.26
CA SER A 607 -30.75 -15.20 5.27
C SER A 607 -30.13 -14.60 6.53
N GLU A 608 -29.41 -13.47 6.39
CA GLU A 608 -29.26 -12.43 7.42
C GLU A 608 -29.50 -11.09 6.69
N GLU A 609 -30.55 -10.31 6.94
CA GLU A 609 -30.99 -9.61 8.17
C GLU A 609 -30.24 -8.28 8.42
N ILE A 610 -31.01 -7.20 8.64
CA ILE A 610 -30.52 -5.81 8.59
C ILE A 610 -30.55 -5.21 10.00
N VAL A 611 -29.38 -4.82 10.52
CA VAL A 611 -29.25 -4.18 11.83
C VAL A 611 -28.81 -2.72 11.69
N TYR A 612 -29.68 -1.79 12.10
CA TYR A 612 -29.33 -0.39 12.28
C TYR A 612 -28.40 -0.19 13.49
N GLN A 613 -27.33 0.59 13.35
CA GLN A 613 -26.61 1.18 14.49
C GLN A 613 -26.74 2.71 14.50
N ARG A 614 -26.72 3.27 15.72
CA ARG A 614 -26.96 4.70 15.99
C ARG A 614 -25.65 5.48 16.10
N ALA A 615 -25.72 6.78 15.82
CA ALA A 615 -24.63 7.72 16.05
C ALA A 615 -24.28 7.86 17.54
N ILE A 616 -23.01 8.18 17.82
CA ILE A 616 -22.47 8.54 19.13
C ILE A 616 -22.03 10.02 19.08
N PRO A 617 -22.39 10.87 20.05
CA PRO A 617 -22.01 12.28 20.05
C PRO A 617 -20.59 12.54 20.59
N LEU A 618 -19.97 13.62 20.12
CA LEU A 618 -18.70 14.15 20.62
C LEU A 618 -18.89 14.95 21.92
N THR A 619 -17.95 14.83 22.86
CA THR A 619 -17.82 15.68 24.06
C THR A 619 -16.36 16.13 24.27
N PRO A 620 -16.09 17.26 24.96
CA PRO A 620 -14.95 18.11 24.61
C PRO A 620 -13.69 18.00 25.49
N ILE A 621 -12.60 18.55 24.96
CA ILE A 621 -11.27 18.71 25.60
C ILE A 621 -11.30 19.83 26.66
N PRO A 622 -10.80 19.60 27.90
CA PRO A 622 -10.52 20.66 28.88
C PRO A 622 -9.10 21.23 28.71
N THR A 623 -8.90 22.51 29.08
CA THR A 623 -7.63 23.24 28.87
C THR A 623 -6.95 23.73 30.15
N LYS A 624 -5.61 23.81 30.13
CA LYS A 624 -4.70 24.66 30.96
C LYS A 624 -4.63 24.40 32.48
N ARG A 625 -3.42 24.05 32.94
CA ARG A 625 -2.47 24.89 33.75
C ARG A 625 -1.13 24.13 33.85
N ARG A 626 0.04 24.74 33.66
CA ARG A 626 0.76 25.62 34.61
C ARG A 626 0.97 24.98 36.00
N LEU A 627 2.10 24.28 36.14
CA LEU A 627 3.19 24.73 37.02
C LEU A 627 4.51 24.64 36.23
#